data_AF-A0A9W8L843-F1
#
_entry.id   AF-A0A9W8L843-F1
#
_cell.length_a   1.000
_cell.length_b   1.000
_cell.length_c   1.000
_cell.angle_alpha   90.00
_cell.angle_beta   90.00
_cell.angle_gamma   90.00
#
_symmetry.space_group_name_H-M   'P 1'
#
loop_
_entity.id
_entity.type
_entity.pdbx_description
1 polymer ?
#
loop_
_entity_poly.entity_id
_entity_poly.type
_entity_poly.pdbx_seq_one_letter_code
_entity_poly.pdbx_strand_id
1 'polypeptide(L)'
;MTPRVVDIEVLPKPFHYGEESRGLYGSLVTQLFQLAKRITYCDGRATSVPVELQLNQICNLVHISFDIELEPNPFVLLAQRSSLTLQSLSIGPNSYVGLEGIIQETEGNYVAYPRLHMLKLFEMHRSDSGDLPTCPGVVPFPSLRHLHMDICHPFGDDTIFRGNTATLEYLKIELDYRSYHVFSEYDVFTPVSHPKLQCVDITFFGDGARGPDLDAADYLEYVLNIGSQATVRTINGHMDDNELALALYLFEDFACIRVLSLPGLCWLEFVDVIELIKSLPLLSDLTTSPTQLKLLPEDVTVDEFPEFMITVFAGLNDQFRCWSFMQTGVGNEVVRSVLLLALVCPNFSYAVPLPAERKEFMKLMEETIATDYFQEYTPSLRRLLFDGWNGKQD
;
A
#
# COMPACT_ATOMS: atom_id res chain seq x y z
N MET A 1 -41.35 -20.05 -1.02
CA MET A 1 -40.12 -20.68 -1.53
C MET A 1 -39.01 -19.65 -1.45
N THR A 2 -38.05 -19.83 -0.55
CA THR A 2 -36.85 -19.00 -0.47
C THR A 2 -35.94 -19.32 -1.65
N PRO A 3 -35.49 -18.32 -2.44
CA PRO A 3 -34.60 -18.57 -3.57
C PRO A 3 -33.27 -19.14 -3.05
N ARG A 4 -32.85 -20.30 -3.58
CA ARG A 4 -31.50 -20.80 -3.39
C ARG A 4 -30.56 -19.90 -4.20
N VAL A 5 -29.74 -19.11 -3.51
CA VAL A 5 -28.62 -18.41 -4.11
C VAL A 5 -27.61 -19.47 -4.54
N VAL A 6 -27.23 -19.46 -5.81
CA VAL A 6 -26.10 -20.26 -6.29
C VAL A 6 -24.99 -19.24 -6.49
N ASP A 7 -24.13 -19.10 -5.47
CA ASP A 7 -22.89 -18.36 -5.62
C ASP A 7 -21.96 -19.22 -6.47
N ILE A 8 -21.78 -18.82 -7.73
CA ILE A 8 -20.84 -19.48 -8.63
C ILE A 8 -19.52 -18.73 -8.50
N GLU A 9 -18.66 -19.25 -7.63
CA GLU A 9 -17.26 -18.86 -7.58
C GLU A 9 -16.56 -19.56 -8.76
N VAL A 10 -16.44 -18.86 -9.88
CA VAL A 10 -15.59 -19.32 -10.98
C VAL A 10 -14.16 -18.99 -10.58
N LEU A 11 -13.51 -19.87 -9.82
CA LEU A 11 -12.08 -19.73 -9.51
C LEU A 11 -11.26 -20.29 -10.68
N PRO A 12 -10.60 -19.45 -11.49
CA PRO A 12 -9.54 -19.93 -12.37
C PRO A 12 -8.33 -20.28 -11.50
N LYS A 13 -8.20 -21.55 -11.10
CA LYS A 13 -6.92 -21.99 -10.53
C LYS A 13 -5.83 -21.80 -11.60
N PRO A 14 -4.63 -21.31 -11.24
CA PRO A 14 -3.51 -21.18 -12.15
C PRO A 14 -2.94 -22.57 -12.44
N PHE A 15 -3.60 -23.32 -13.29
CA PHE A 15 -3.02 -24.50 -13.91
C PHE A 15 -2.81 -24.18 -15.38
N HIS A 16 -1.60 -24.43 -15.87
CA HIS A 16 -1.29 -24.53 -17.29
C HIS A 16 -2.07 -25.70 -17.89
N TYR A 17 -3.36 -25.50 -18.11
CA TYR A 17 -4.17 -26.41 -18.89
C TYR A 17 -3.76 -26.29 -20.36
N GLY A 18 -3.54 -27.42 -21.02
CA GLY A 18 -3.37 -27.46 -22.48
C GLY A 18 -4.60 -26.86 -23.18
N GLU A 19 -4.45 -26.41 -24.43
CA GLU A 19 -5.49 -25.70 -25.19
C GLU A 19 -6.87 -26.38 -25.16
N GLU A 20 -6.91 -27.71 -25.11
CA GLU A 20 -8.16 -28.49 -25.05
C GLU A 20 -8.97 -28.26 -23.76
N SER A 21 -8.32 -28.01 -22.62
CA SER A 21 -9.06 -27.81 -21.35
C SER A 21 -9.63 -26.39 -21.23
N ARG A 22 -9.13 -25.42 -22.00
CA ARG A 22 -9.70 -24.06 -22.08
C ARG A 22 -11.09 -24.05 -22.72
N GLY A 23 -11.30 -24.85 -23.77
CA GLY A 23 -12.60 -24.95 -24.45
C GLY A 23 -13.70 -25.59 -23.58
N LEU A 24 -13.36 -26.61 -22.79
CA LEU A 24 -14.29 -27.26 -21.87
C LEU A 24 -14.69 -26.33 -20.72
N TYR A 25 -13.74 -25.56 -20.17
CA TYR A 25 -14.03 -24.59 -19.11
C TYR A 25 -14.97 -23.48 -19.59
N GLY A 26 -14.71 -22.91 -20.78
CA GLY A 26 -15.57 -21.89 -21.37
C GLY A 26 -17.02 -22.36 -21.59
N SER A 27 -17.23 -23.58 -22.08
CA SER A 27 -18.58 -24.12 -22.28
C SER A 27 -19.31 -24.42 -20.97
N LEU A 28 -18.61 -24.94 -19.95
CA LEU A 28 -19.18 -25.18 -18.61
C LEU A 28 -19.59 -23.87 -17.94
N VAL A 29 -18.72 -22.87 -17.98
CA VAL A 29 -18.99 -21.51 -17.47
C VAL A 29 -20.21 -20.93 -18.17
N THR A 30 -20.29 -21.02 -19.50
CA THR A 30 -21.46 -20.55 -20.27
C THR A 30 -22.77 -21.22 -19.83
N GLN A 31 -22.76 -22.55 -19.67
CA GLN A 31 -23.94 -23.29 -19.21
C GLN A 31 -24.32 -22.91 -17.79
N LEU A 32 -23.35 -22.74 -16.90
CA LEU A 32 -23.58 -22.27 -15.53
C LEU A 32 -24.19 -20.87 -15.51
N PHE A 33 -23.70 -19.96 -16.35
CA PHE A 33 -24.26 -18.62 -16.53
C PHE A 33 -25.71 -18.66 -17.03
N GLN A 34 -26.04 -19.54 -17.98
CA GLN A 34 -27.40 -19.72 -18.50
C GLN A 34 -28.37 -20.37 -17.50
N LEU A 35 -27.87 -21.25 -16.62
CA LEU A 35 -28.69 -21.97 -15.63
C LEU A 35 -28.91 -21.17 -14.34
N ALA A 36 -28.05 -20.21 -14.03
CA ALA A 36 -28.15 -19.43 -12.82
C ALA A 36 -29.31 -18.42 -12.90
N LYS A 37 -30.26 -18.52 -11.97
CA LYS A 37 -31.36 -17.55 -11.84
C LYS A 37 -30.90 -16.17 -11.37
N ARG A 38 -29.75 -16.11 -10.71
CA ARG A 38 -29.09 -14.88 -10.25
C ARG A 38 -27.62 -15.18 -10.04
N ILE A 39 -26.78 -14.31 -10.56
CA ILE A 39 -25.33 -14.37 -10.36
C ILE A 39 -24.97 -13.09 -9.62
N THR A 40 -24.30 -13.24 -8.50
CA THR A 40 -23.92 -12.16 -7.57
C THR A 40 -22.44 -11.87 -7.67
N TYR A 41 -21.63 -12.86 -8.05
CA TYR A 41 -20.18 -12.83 -8.06
C TYR A 41 -19.64 -13.39 -9.38
N CYS A 42 -18.64 -12.72 -9.94
CA CYS A 42 -17.88 -13.19 -11.09
C CYS A 42 -16.40 -12.88 -10.86
N ASP A 43 -15.56 -13.92 -10.82
CA ASP A 43 -14.10 -13.80 -10.84
C ASP A 43 -13.58 -14.48 -12.12
N GLY A 44 -12.68 -13.82 -12.84
CA GLY A 44 -12.31 -14.24 -14.18
C GLY A 44 -10.91 -13.85 -14.57
N ARG A 45 -10.05 -14.84 -14.76
CA ARG A 45 -8.79 -14.72 -15.51
C ARG A 45 -9.01 -15.35 -16.86
N ALA A 46 -9.23 -14.54 -17.89
CA ALA A 46 -9.47 -15.05 -19.23
C ALA A 46 -8.37 -14.61 -20.18
N THR A 47 -7.43 -15.52 -20.43
CA THR A 47 -6.50 -15.42 -21.58
C THR A 47 -7.25 -15.58 -22.92
N SER A 48 -8.47 -16.15 -22.88
CA SER A 48 -9.39 -16.28 -24.01
C SER A 48 -10.82 -16.49 -23.50
N VAL A 49 -11.70 -15.51 -23.73
CA VAL A 49 -13.15 -15.68 -23.52
C VAL A 49 -13.72 -16.21 -24.84
N PRO A 50 -14.43 -17.35 -24.87
CA PRO A 50 -15.19 -17.73 -26.06
C PRO A 50 -16.14 -16.57 -26.39
N VAL A 51 -15.97 -15.97 -27.56
CA VAL A 51 -16.72 -14.81 -28.10
C VAL A 51 -18.25 -15.05 -28.06
N GLU A 52 -18.67 -16.30 -27.90
CA GLU A 52 -20.06 -16.75 -27.84
C GLU A 52 -20.69 -16.79 -26.44
N LEU A 53 -19.96 -16.46 -25.38
CA LEU A 53 -20.57 -16.28 -24.06
C LEU A 53 -21.66 -15.20 -24.17
N GLN A 54 -22.92 -15.61 -23.99
CA GLN A 54 -24.10 -14.72 -23.99
C GLN A 54 -24.14 -13.83 -22.74
N LEU A 55 -23.04 -13.15 -22.42
CA LEU A 55 -22.95 -12.14 -21.35
C LEU A 55 -23.98 -11.01 -21.54
N ASN A 56 -24.55 -10.91 -22.75
CA ASN A 56 -25.67 -10.03 -23.10
C ASN A 56 -26.90 -10.15 -22.20
N GLN A 57 -27.06 -11.25 -21.46
CA GLN A 57 -28.22 -11.44 -20.57
C GLN A 57 -27.93 -11.09 -19.11
N ILE A 58 -26.68 -10.77 -18.74
CA ILE A 58 -26.27 -10.55 -17.36
C ILE A 58 -26.15 -9.05 -17.10
N CYS A 59 -26.93 -8.52 -16.15
CA CYS A 59 -26.95 -7.09 -15.81
C CYS A 59 -27.14 -6.81 -14.30
N ASN A 60 -26.98 -7.81 -13.44
CA ASN A 60 -27.30 -7.71 -12.01
C ASN A 60 -26.18 -8.22 -11.08
N LEU A 61 -24.93 -8.19 -11.54
CA LEU A 61 -23.79 -8.62 -10.72
C LEU A 61 -23.54 -7.63 -9.58
N VAL A 62 -23.10 -8.18 -8.44
CA VAL A 62 -22.79 -7.40 -7.23
C VAL A 62 -21.29 -7.28 -7.04
N HIS A 63 -20.53 -8.31 -7.44
CA HIS A 63 -19.08 -8.35 -7.35
C HIS A 63 -18.52 -8.82 -8.69
N ILE A 64 -17.54 -8.08 -9.19
CA ILE A 64 -16.80 -8.43 -10.39
C ILE A 64 -15.30 -8.30 -10.09
N SER A 65 -14.54 -9.33 -10.45
CA SER A 65 -13.09 -9.36 -10.41
C SER A 65 -12.59 -9.92 -11.76
N PHE A 66 -11.70 -9.21 -12.45
CA PHE A 66 -11.11 -9.73 -13.67
C PHE A 66 -9.74 -9.16 -13.98
N ASP A 67 -8.93 -9.94 -14.67
CA ASP A 67 -7.70 -9.47 -15.32
C ASP A 67 -8.03 -9.05 -16.77
N ILE A 68 -7.48 -7.93 -17.25
CA ILE A 68 -7.65 -7.50 -18.64
C ILE A 68 -6.42 -7.93 -19.43
N GLU A 69 -6.59 -8.91 -20.32
CA GLU A 69 -5.52 -9.31 -21.24
C GLU A 69 -5.93 -9.18 -22.72
N LEU A 70 -7.19 -8.82 -23.00
CA LEU A 70 -7.76 -8.84 -24.34
C LEU A 70 -8.52 -7.53 -24.65
N GLU A 71 -8.32 -7.02 -25.87
CA GLU A 71 -9.14 -5.97 -26.47
C GLU A 71 -9.97 -6.54 -27.64
N PRO A 72 -11.29 -6.31 -27.68
CA PRO A 72 -12.13 -5.69 -26.66
C PRO A 72 -12.37 -6.61 -25.45
N ASN A 73 -12.40 -6.05 -24.24
CA ASN A 73 -12.62 -6.85 -23.03
C ASN A 73 -14.13 -7.04 -22.74
N PRO A 74 -14.66 -8.28 -22.80
CA PRO A 74 -16.08 -8.53 -22.53
C PRO A 74 -16.51 -8.26 -21.08
N PHE A 75 -15.58 -8.26 -20.12
CA PHE A 75 -15.85 -7.94 -18.72
C PHE A 75 -16.12 -6.45 -18.48
N VAL A 76 -15.59 -5.57 -19.35
CA VAL A 76 -15.94 -4.14 -19.31
C VAL A 76 -17.43 -3.96 -19.59
N LEU A 77 -17.94 -4.55 -20.67
CA LEU A 77 -19.37 -4.53 -20.99
C LEU A 77 -20.23 -5.14 -19.88
N LEU A 78 -19.74 -6.21 -19.25
CA LEU A 78 -20.42 -6.86 -18.13
C LEU A 78 -20.50 -5.95 -16.89
N ALA A 79 -19.43 -5.23 -16.58
CA ALA A 79 -19.38 -4.24 -15.51
C ALA A 79 -20.35 -3.09 -15.80
N GLN A 80 -20.29 -2.51 -17.01
CA GLN A 80 -21.20 -1.43 -17.43
C GLN A 80 -22.67 -1.83 -17.32
N ARG A 81 -23.02 -3.03 -17.79
CA ARG A 81 -24.40 -3.57 -17.68
C ARG A 81 -24.84 -3.81 -16.25
N SER A 82 -23.91 -4.10 -15.35
CA SER A 82 -24.17 -4.33 -13.93
C SER A 82 -23.99 -3.06 -13.08
N SER A 83 -23.80 -1.90 -13.71
CA SER A 83 -23.46 -0.64 -13.03
C SER A 83 -24.40 -0.26 -11.89
N LEU A 84 -25.70 -0.51 -12.05
CA LEU A 84 -26.72 -0.20 -11.04
C LEU A 84 -26.75 -1.15 -9.84
N THR A 85 -26.14 -2.33 -9.94
CA THR A 85 -26.12 -3.35 -8.88
C THR A 85 -24.75 -3.61 -8.29
N LEU A 86 -23.68 -3.26 -9.01
CA LEU A 86 -22.31 -3.54 -8.64
C LEU A 86 -21.93 -2.82 -7.34
N GLN A 87 -21.37 -3.56 -6.39
CA GLN A 87 -20.90 -3.09 -5.10
C GLN A 87 -19.37 -3.21 -4.95
N SER A 88 -18.76 -4.16 -5.67
CA SER A 88 -17.31 -4.34 -5.70
C SER A 88 -16.82 -4.59 -7.12
N LEU A 89 -15.75 -3.90 -7.50
CA LEU A 89 -15.07 -4.06 -8.77
C LEU A 89 -13.57 -4.19 -8.52
N SER A 90 -12.96 -5.25 -9.03
CA SER A 90 -11.53 -5.51 -8.97
C SER A 90 -11.00 -5.73 -10.37
N ILE A 91 -10.00 -4.96 -10.76
CA ILE A 91 -9.40 -4.99 -12.09
C ILE A 91 -7.94 -5.30 -11.91
N GLY A 92 -7.54 -6.49 -12.34
CA GLY A 92 -6.21 -7.03 -12.19
C GLY A 92 -5.18 -6.42 -13.14
N PRO A 93 -3.93 -6.90 -13.04
CA PRO A 93 -2.79 -6.37 -13.79
C PRO A 93 -2.95 -6.50 -15.31
N ASN A 94 -2.25 -5.66 -16.06
CA ASN A 94 -2.23 -5.55 -17.54
C ASN A 94 -3.42 -4.83 -18.18
N SER A 95 -4.13 -4.00 -17.41
CA SER A 95 -5.48 -3.53 -17.74
C SER A 95 -5.65 -2.06 -18.12
N TYR A 96 -4.56 -1.31 -18.26
CA TYR A 96 -4.63 0.15 -18.41
C TYR A 96 -5.57 0.61 -19.53
N VAL A 97 -5.57 -0.10 -20.67
CA VAL A 97 -6.36 0.27 -21.86
C VAL A 97 -7.88 0.09 -21.66
N GLY A 98 -8.33 -0.41 -20.51
CA GLY A 98 -9.74 -0.68 -20.24
C GLY A 98 -10.45 0.27 -19.27
N LEU A 99 -9.74 1.12 -18.51
CA LEU A 99 -10.36 1.90 -17.42
C LEU A 99 -11.32 2.99 -17.92
N GLU A 100 -10.96 3.69 -18.99
CA GLU A 100 -11.88 4.62 -19.68
C GLU A 100 -13.13 3.88 -20.14
N GLY A 101 -12.95 2.69 -20.72
CA GLY A 101 -14.05 1.82 -21.15
C GLY A 101 -14.98 1.40 -20.02
N ILE A 102 -14.59 1.46 -18.75
CA ILE A 102 -15.48 1.14 -17.62
C ILE A 102 -16.43 2.28 -17.31
N ILE A 103 -15.98 3.52 -17.52
CA ILE A 103 -16.76 4.73 -17.21
C ILE A 103 -17.35 5.41 -18.45
N GLN A 104 -16.95 4.99 -19.65
CA GLN A 104 -17.46 5.51 -20.91
C GLN A 104 -17.80 4.37 -21.89
N GLU A 105 -19.00 4.42 -22.44
CA GLU A 105 -19.46 3.51 -23.49
C GLU A 105 -18.81 3.84 -24.83
N THR A 106 -18.84 2.90 -25.77
CA THR A 106 -18.36 3.12 -27.16
C THR A 106 -19.11 4.25 -27.88
N GLU A 107 -20.33 4.58 -27.42
CA GLU A 107 -21.14 5.67 -27.94
C GLU A 107 -20.79 7.03 -27.29
N GLY A 108 -19.87 7.06 -26.33
CA GLY A 108 -19.44 8.25 -25.61
C GLY A 108 -20.26 8.57 -24.36
N ASN A 109 -21.31 7.81 -24.06
CA ASN A 109 -22.12 7.98 -22.85
C ASN A 109 -21.32 7.57 -21.60
N TYR A 110 -21.50 8.30 -20.51
CA TYR A 110 -20.86 7.96 -19.25
C TYR A 110 -21.66 6.97 -18.42
N VAL A 111 -20.96 6.07 -17.76
CA VAL A 111 -21.53 5.03 -16.89
C VAL A 111 -21.22 5.37 -15.43
N ALA A 112 -22.27 5.44 -14.61
CA ALA A 112 -22.15 5.64 -13.17
C ALA A 112 -22.49 4.35 -12.41
N TYR A 113 -21.75 4.09 -11.34
CA TYR A 113 -21.87 2.94 -10.47
C TYR A 113 -22.37 3.36 -9.08
N PRO A 114 -23.66 3.69 -8.93
CA PRO A 114 -24.19 4.34 -7.73
C PRO A 114 -24.12 3.49 -6.46
N ARG A 115 -23.88 2.17 -6.57
CA ARG A 115 -23.79 1.23 -5.45
C ARG A 115 -22.38 0.69 -5.21
N LEU A 116 -21.39 1.13 -6.00
CA LEU A 116 -20.03 0.64 -5.86
C LEU A 116 -19.41 1.21 -4.59
N HIS A 117 -19.06 0.32 -3.66
CA HIS A 117 -18.44 0.66 -2.38
C HIS A 117 -16.95 0.32 -2.36
N MET A 118 -16.50 -0.59 -3.22
CA MET A 118 -15.12 -1.04 -3.30
C MET A 118 -14.64 -1.05 -4.75
N LEU A 119 -13.54 -0.34 -5.01
CA LEU A 119 -12.84 -0.34 -6.28
C LEU A 119 -11.38 -0.72 -6.03
N LYS A 120 -10.90 -1.75 -6.73
CA LYS A 120 -9.50 -2.18 -6.69
C LYS A 120 -8.91 -2.17 -8.09
N LEU A 121 -7.80 -1.48 -8.26
CA LEU A 121 -7.07 -1.35 -9.51
C LEU A 121 -5.64 -1.86 -9.27
N PHE A 122 -5.21 -2.82 -10.08
CA PHE A 122 -3.86 -3.40 -10.01
C PHE A 122 -3.20 -3.28 -11.38
N GLU A 123 -1.94 -2.88 -11.43
CA GLU A 123 -1.15 -2.76 -12.66
C GLU A 123 0.24 -3.34 -12.44
N MET A 124 0.87 -3.82 -13.52
CA MET A 124 2.27 -4.25 -13.51
C MET A 124 3.16 -3.42 -14.46
N HIS A 125 2.60 -2.49 -15.25
CA HIS A 125 3.34 -1.76 -16.26
C HIS A 125 2.97 -0.28 -16.29
N ARG A 126 3.88 0.59 -15.83
CA ARG A 126 3.78 2.04 -16.04
C ARG A 126 3.66 2.33 -17.54
N SER A 127 2.48 2.76 -18.00
CA SER A 127 2.37 3.29 -19.36
C SER A 127 2.96 4.70 -19.37
N ASP A 128 4.20 4.79 -19.86
CA ASP A 128 4.87 6.06 -20.01
C ASP A 128 4.32 6.81 -21.22
N SER A 129 3.99 8.09 -21.01
CA SER A 129 3.83 9.18 -22.00
C SER A 129 2.51 9.36 -22.77
N GLY A 130 1.41 8.71 -22.41
CA GLY A 130 0.10 9.03 -22.99
C GLY A 130 -0.61 10.21 -22.30
N ASP A 131 -1.36 11.01 -23.06
CA ASP A 131 -2.36 11.92 -22.48
C ASP A 131 -3.39 11.08 -21.71
N LEU A 132 -3.57 11.39 -20.43
CA LEU A 132 -4.54 10.70 -19.59
C LEU A 132 -5.97 11.10 -19.99
N PRO A 133 -6.93 10.16 -20.04
CA PRO A 133 -8.32 10.50 -20.32
C PRO A 133 -8.87 11.43 -19.22
N THR A 134 -9.78 12.32 -19.60
CA THR A 134 -10.52 13.19 -18.68
C THR A 134 -12.01 12.97 -18.87
N CYS A 135 -12.78 13.03 -17.79
CA CYS A 135 -14.23 12.79 -17.83
C CYS A 135 -14.96 13.91 -17.09
N PRO A 136 -14.97 15.14 -17.62
CA PRO A 136 -15.43 16.31 -16.91
C PRO A 136 -16.92 16.22 -16.55
N GLY A 137 -17.26 16.56 -15.30
CA GLY A 137 -18.64 16.63 -14.81
C GLY A 137 -19.30 15.28 -14.50
N VAL A 138 -18.56 14.18 -14.64
CA VAL A 138 -19.07 12.82 -14.38
C VAL A 138 -18.76 12.40 -12.95
N VAL A 139 -19.72 11.75 -12.29
CA VAL A 139 -19.55 11.20 -10.94
C VAL A 139 -19.70 9.68 -11.03
N PRO A 140 -18.65 8.94 -11.41
CA PRO A 140 -18.76 7.51 -11.70
C PRO A 140 -18.97 6.68 -10.43
N PHE A 141 -18.41 7.09 -9.29
CA PHE A 141 -18.39 6.27 -8.07
C PHE A 141 -18.87 7.04 -6.82
N PRO A 142 -20.13 7.55 -6.79
CA PRO A 142 -20.60 8.44 -5.72
C PRO A 142 -20.71 7.79 -4.34
N SER A 143 -20.75 6.46 -4.27
CA SER A 143 -20.89 5.69 -3.02
C SER A 143 -19.61 4.97 -2.60
N LEU A 144 -18.47 5.33 -3.20
CA LEU A 144 -17.21 4.65 -2.98
C LEU A 144 -16.73 4.85 -1.54
N ARG A 145 -16.35 3.75 -0.89
CA ARG A 145 -15.85 3.73 0.49
C ARG A 145 -14.42 3.21 0.58
N HIS A 146 -14.07 2.26 -0.28
CA HIS A 146 -12.77 1.61 -0.31
C HIS A 146 -12.17 1.77 -1.70
N LEU A 147 -11.11 2.53 -1.80
CA LEU A 147 -10.32 2.66 -3.00
C LEU A 147 -8.94 2.05 -2.77
N HIS A 148 -8.56 1.12 -3.64
CA HIS A 148 -7.23 0.51 -3.64
C HIS A 148 -6.68 0.63 -5.05
N MET A 149 -5.64 1.43 -5.23
CA MET A 149 -4.93 1.59 -6.49
C MET A 149 -3.46 1.23 -6.24
N ASP A 150 -3.04 0.06 -6.72
CA ASP A 150 -1.62 -0.31 -6.84
C ASP A 150 -1.09 0.18 -8.21
N ILE A 151 -1.61 1.34 -8.65
CA ILE A 151 -1.39 1.96 -9.96
C ILE A 151 -1.35 3.47 -9.75
N CYS A 152 -0.61 4.20 -10.60
CA CYS A 152 -0.71 5.66 -10.64
C CYS A 152 -2.12 6.09 -11.07
N HIS A 153 -2.52 7.31 -10.70
CA HIS A 153 -3.86 7.81 -11.02
C HIS A 153 -4.13 7.78 -12.54
N PRO A 154 -5.16 7.06 -13.00
CA PRO A 154 -5.33 6.74 -14.42
C PRO A 154 -6.05 7.82 -15.24
N PHE A 155 -6.38 8.97 -14.63
CA PHE A 155 -7.12 10.06 -15.28
C PHE A 155 -6.35 11.38 -15.18
N GLY A 156 -6.57 12.27 -16.15
CA GLY A 156 -6.01 13.62 -16.14
C GLY A 156 -6.76 14.60 -15.22
N ASP A 157 -7.80 14.13 -14.53
CA ASP A 157 -8.66 14.93 -13.64
C ASP A 157 -9.07 14.15 -12.38
N ASP A 158 -9.91 14.73 -11.51
CA ASP A 158 -10.41 14.12 -10.27
C ASP A 158 -11.46 13.01 -10.44
N THR A 159 -11.63 12.42 -11.64
CA THR A 159 -12.75 11.53 -11.98
C THR A 159 -13.04 10.43 -10.95
N ILE A 160 -12.02 9.76 -10.39
CA ILE A 160 -12.22 8.70 -9.40
C ILE A 160 -12.72 9.24 -8.06
N PHE A 161 -12.28 10.42 -7.65
CA PHE A 161 -12.59 11.03 -6.34
C PHE A 161 -13.85 11.89 -6.36
N ARG A 162 -14.31 12.27 -7.57
CA ARG A 162 -15.47 13.13 -7.73
C ARG A 162 -16.71 12.52 -7.07
N GLY A 163 -17.30 13.25 -6.13
CA GLY A 163 -18.56 12.91 -5.48
C GLY A 163 -18.50 11.85 -4.36
N ASN A 164 -17.32 11.30 -4.03
CA ASN A 164 -17.17 10.35 -2.90
C ASN A 164 -16.42 10.89 -1.68
N THR A 165 -16.18 12.21 -1.64
CA THR A 165 -15.54 12.88 -0.50
C THR A 165 -16.22 12.58 0.83
N ALA A 166 -17.55 12.44 0.85
CA ALA A 166 -18.30 12.17 2.10
C ALA A 166 -18.42 10.67 2.45
N THR A 167 -17.88 9.78 1.63
CA THR A 167 -18.06 8.32 1.77
C THR A 167 -16.76 7.54 1.86
N LEU A 168 -15.64 8.06 1.37
CA LEU A 168 -14.36 7.36 1.39
C LEU A 168 -13.89 7.11 2.84
N GLU A 169 -13.64 5.84 3.15
CA GLU A 169 -13.25 5.31 4.47
C GLU A 169 -11.84 4.71 4.44
N TYR A 170 -11.45 4.12 3.30
CA TYR A 170 -10.14 3.51 3.07
C TYR A 170 -9.57 3.96 1.74
N LEU A 171 -8.31 4.40 1.74
CA LEU A 171 -7.54 4.75 0.57
C LEU A 171 -6.20 4.02 0.58
N LYS A 172 -5.92 3.24 -0.46
CA LYS A 172 -4.58 2.83 -0.83
C LYS A 172 -4.26 3.37 -2.21
N ILE A 173 -3.13 4.06 -2.36
CA ILE A 173 -2.78 4.73 -3.62
C ILE A 173 -1.27 4.73 -3.86
N GLU A 174 -0.89 4.55 -5.12
CA GLU A 174 0.44 4.88 -5.60
C GLU A 174 0.48 6.31 -6.14
N LEU A 175 1.42 7.12 -5.63
CA LEU A 175 1.61 8.51 -6.02
C LEU A 175 2.90 8.66 -6.81
N ASP A 176 2.74 9.15 -8.03
CA ASP A 176 3.80 9.74 -8.83
C ASP A 176 3.55 11.25 -8.99
N TYR A 177 4.49 11.94 -9.63
CA TYR A 177 4.39 13.38 -9.85
C TYR A 177 3.16 13.77 -10.68
N ARG A 178 2.74 12.93 -11.64
CA ARG A 178 1.55 13.19 -12.46
C ARG A 178 0.29 13.17 -11.60
N SER A 179 0.13 12.14 -10.78
CA SER A 179 -0.97 11.99 -9.83
C SER A 179 -1.01 13.17 -8.87
N TYR A 180 0.15 13.59 -8.34
CA TYR A 180 0.24 14.79 -7.52
C TYR A 180 -0.27 16.05 -8.21
N HIS A 181 0.17 16.32 -9.45
CA HIS A 181 -0.29 17.50 -10.18
C HIS A 181 -1.80 17.50 -10.36
N VAL A 182 -2.38 16.36 -10.76
CA VAL A 182 -3.84 16.22 -10.87
C VAL A 182 -4.50 16.45 -9.51
N PHE A 183 -4.03 15.81 -8.44
CA PHE A 183 -4.69 15.94 -7.15
C PHE A 183 -4.57 17.32 -6.53
N SER A 184 -3.46 18.02 -6.77
CA SER A 184 -3.25 19.41 -6.35
C SER A 184 -4.07 20.38 -7.20
N GLU A 185 -4.15 20.20 -8.52
CA GLU A 185 -4.92 21.07 -9.41
C GLU A 185 -6.42 21.02 -9.11
N TYR A 186 -6.92 19.84 -8.75
CA TYR A 186 -8.34 19.60 -8.48
C TYR A 186 -8.69 19.60 -6.98
N ASP A 187 -7.78 20.02 -6.09
CA ASP A 187 -7.98 20.09 -4.63
C ASP A 187 -8.55 18.79 -4.02
N VAL A 188 -8.12 17.62 -4.52
CA VAL A 188 -8.65 16.32 -4.10
C VAL A 188 -8.39 16.10 -2.61
N PHE A 189 -7.16 16.34 -2.17
CA PHE A 189 -6.74 16.18 -0.79
C PHE A 189 -6.47 17.54 -0.15
N THR A 190 -7.44 18.04 0.60
CA THR A 190 -7.28 19.18 1.51
C THR A 190 -7.41 18.70 2.95
N PRO A 191 -6.94 19.43 3.97
CA PRO A 191 -6.97 18.96 5.37
C PRO A 191 -8.36 18.58 5.91
N VAL A 192 -9.43 19.06 5.26
CA VAL A 192 -10.83 18.78 5.61
C VAL A 192 -11.55 17.93 4.57
N SER A 193 -10.89 17.58 3.46
CA SER A 193 -11.48 16.65 2.49
C SER A 193 -11.46 15.24 3.08
N HIS A 194 -12.51 14.48 2.78
CA HIS A 194 -12.66 13.10 3.24
C HIS A 194 -12.81 12.90 4.76
N PRO A 195 -13.83 13.51 5.41
CA PRO A 195 -14.01 13.43 6.87
C PRO A 195 -14.28 12.02 7.44
N LYS A 196 -14.51 11.02 6.58
CA LYS A 196 -14.69 9.62 6.98
C LYS A 196 -13.46 8.75 6.75
N LEU A 197 -12.39 9.30 6.19
CA LEU A 197 -11.19 8.54 5.87
C LEU A 197 -10.52 8.09 7.16
N GLN A 198 -10.46 6.77 7.37
CA GLN A 198 -9.91 6.15 8.59
C GLN A 198 -8.53 5.56 8.34
N CYS A 199 -8.30 5.04 7.14
CA CYS A 199 -7.07 4.36 6.77
C CYS A 199 -6.54 4.92 5.46
N VAL A 200 -5.26 5.27 5.45
CA VAL A 200 -4.53 5.76 4.29
C VAL A 200 -3.23 4.99 4.15
N ASP A 201 -3.04 4.37 2.99
CA ASP A 201 -1.81 3.68 2.62
C ASP A 201 -1.28 4.31 1.33
N ILE A 202 -0.21 5.08 1.46
CA ILE A 202 0.38 5.81 0.33
C ILE A 202 1.70 5.17 0.02
N THR A 203 1.88 4.75 -1.22
CA THR A 203 3.19 4.45 -1.77
C THR A 203 3.57 5.57 -2.72
N PHE A 204 4.73 6.20 -2.54
CA PHE A 204 5.20 7.23 -3.46
C PHE A 204 6.57 6.88 -4.05
N PHE A 205 6.77 7.28 -5.30
CA PHE A 205 8.00 7.04 -6.03
C PHE A 205 8.62 8.37 -6.46
N GLY A 206 9.89 8.58 -6.14
CA GLY A 206 10.66 9.72 -6.57
C GLY A 206 11.27 9.54 -7.95
N ASP A 207 10.58 8.85 -8.88
CA ASP A 207 11.15 8.45 -10.18
C ASP A 207 11.81 9.65 -10.88
N GLY A 208 13.02 9.45 -11.41
CA GLY A 208 13.90 10.49 -11.95
C GLY A 208 13.33 11.29 -13.14
N ALA A 209 12.13 10.94 -13.60
CA ALA A 209 11.28 11.75 -14.46
C ALA A 209 10.62 12.93 -13.71
N ARG A 210 11.37 13.59 -12.82
CA ARG A 210 10.94 14.88 -12.26
C ARG A 210 10.71 15.84 -13.43
N GLY A 211 9.52 16.43 -13.47
CA GLY A 211 9.38 17.71 -14.14
C GLY A 211 10.39 18.68 -13.51
N PRO A 212 11.10 19.50 -14.29
CA PRO A 212 12.20 20.34 -13.81
C PRO A 212 11.80 21.38 -12.74
N ASP A 213 10.50 21.54 -12.48
CA ASP A 213 9.95 22.66 -11.72
C ASP A 213 9.28 22.26 -10.38
N LEU A 214 9.28 20.97 -10.00
CA LEU A 214 8.62 20.55 -8.76
C LEU A 214 9.58 20.56 -7.56
N ASP A 215 9.23 21.35 -6.55
CA ASP A 215 9.90 21.31 -5.24
C ASP A 215 9.52 20.00 -4.52
N ALA A 216 10.54 19.21 -4.16
CA ALA A 216 10.34 17.96 -3.45
C ALA A 216 9.75 18.17 -2.05
N ALA A 217 10.01 19.33 -1.43
CA ALA A 217 9.42 19.69 -0.15
C ALA A 217 7.90 19.83 -0.28
N ASP A 218 7.41 20.53 -1.31
CA ASP A 218 5.97 20.72 -1.56
C ASP A 218 5.28 19.39 -1.87
N TYR A 219 5.90 18.55 -2.72
CA TYR A 219 5.37 17.22 -3.04
C TYR A 219 5.22 16.36 -1.79
N LEU A 220 6.24 16.39 -0.94
CA LEU A 220 6.25 15.58 0.27
C LEU A 220 5.30 16.14 1.31
N GLU A 221 5.24 17.46 1.52
CA GLU A 221 4.22 18.10 2.35
C GLU A 221 2.82 17.65 1.94
N TYR A 222 2.55 17.64 0.63
CA TYR A 222 1.27 17.20 0.10
C TYR A 222 0.99 15.73 0.47
N VAL A 223 1.92 14.81 0.17
CA VAL A 223 1.82 13.39 0.52
C VAL A 223 1.54 13.21 2.02
N LEU A 224 2.24 13.98 2.84
CA LEU A 224 2.13 13.95 4.29
C LEU A 224 0.84 14.61 4.81
N ASN A 225 0.16 15.41 4.01
CA ASN A 225 -1.14 15.97 4.32
C ASN A 225 -2.32 15.10 3.87
N ILE A 226 -2.11 14.15 2.95
CA ILE A 226 -3.17 13.22 2.51
C ILE A 226 -3.65 12.40 3.70
N GLY A 227 -4.93 12.60 4.05
CA GLY A 227 -5.58 11.94 5.16
C GLY A 227 -4.95 12.26 6.50
N SER A 228 -4.54 13.51 6.74
CA SER A 228 -4.04 13.96 8.05
C SER A 228 -5.00 13.65 9.21
N GLN A 229 -6.31 13.55 8.94
CA GLN A 229 -7.35 13.16 9.90
C GLN A 229 -7.54 11.63 10.05
N ALA A 230 -6.84 10.81 9.26
CA ALA A 230 -6.98 9.36 9.29
C ALA A 230 -6.41 8.77 10.58
N THR A 231 -7.04 7.71 11.07
CA THR A 231 -6.63 7.01 12.31
C THR A 231 -5.38 6.16 12.10
N VAL A 232 -5.20 5.64 10.88
CA VAL A 232 -4.08 4.81 10.47
C VAL A 232 -3.50 5.37 9.18
N ARG A 233 -2.21 5.70 9.22
CA ARG A 233 -1.46 6.09 8.03
C ARG A 233 -0.25 5.19 7.88
N THR A 234 -0.19 4.58 6.70
CA THR A 234 0.95 3.85 6.17
C THR A 234 1.56 4.68 5.06
N ILE A 235 2.85 4.96 5.17
CA ILE A 235 3.58 5.74 4.17
C ILE A 235 4.77 4.90 3.71
N ASN A 236 4.79 4.55 2.43
CA ASN A 236 5.86 3.81 1.77
C ASN A 236 6.55 4.73 0.76
N GLY A 237 7.82 5.02 0.97
CA GLY A 237 8.57 5.98 0.15
C GLY A 237 9.78 5.37 -0.53
N HIS A 238 9.89 5.60 -1.83
CA HIS A 238 11.11 5.39 -2.61
C HIS A 238 11.58 6.75 -3.16
N MET A 239 12.11 7.61 -2.29
CA MET A 239 12.67 8.91 -2.68
C MET A 239 14.20 8.89 -2.67
N ASP A 240 14.77 9.77 -3.47
CA ASP A 240 16.18 10.12 -3.36
C ASP A 240 16.48 10.75 -2.00
N ASP A 241 17.71 10.51 -1.60
CA ASP A 241 18.15 10.47 -0.23
C ASP A 241 17.89 11.76 0.57
N ASN A 242 18.28 12.95 0.10
CA ASN A 242 18.39 14.15 0.95
C ASN A 242 17.06 14.87 1.28
N GLU A 243 16.02 14.71 0.47
CA GLU A 243 14.83 15.58 0.55
C GLU A 243 13.79 15.07 1.56
N LEU A 244 13.67 13.75 1.66
CA LEU A 244 12.71 13.12 2.56
C LEU A 244 13.05 13.33 4.03
N ALA A 245 14.34 13.28 4.37
CA ALA A 245 14.75 13.58 5.75
C ALA A 245 14.51 15.04 6.12
N LEU A 246 14.83 16.00 5.22
CA LEU A 246 14.55 17.41 5.47
C LEU A 246 13.07 17.64 5.75
N ALA A 247 12.18 17.08 4.93
CA ALA A 247 10.76 17.17 5.17
C ALA A 247 10.31 16.53 6.49
N LEU A 248 10.80 15.33 6.83
CA LEU A 248 10.46 14.68 8.10
C LEU A 248 10.90 15.49 9.33
N TYR A 249 11.92 16.35 9.20
CA TYR A 249 12.33 17.28 10.24
C TYR A 249 11.55 18.60 10.24
N LEU A 250 10.97 19.00 9.10
CA LEU A 250 10.34 20.31 8.92
C LEU A 250 8.86 20.34 9.29
N PHE A 251 8.15 19.21 9.24
CA PHE A 251 6.70 19.20 9.52
C PHE A 251 6.39 18.71 10.93
N GLU A 252 5.56 19.46 11.65
CA GLU A 252 5.17 19.15 13.05
C GLU A 252 3.96 18.19 13.13
N ASP A 253 3.19 18.03 12.05
CA ASP A 253 1.87 17.37 12.03
C ASP A 253 1.90 15.87 11.66
N PHE A 254 2.88 15.13 12.14
CA PHE A 254 3.01 13.69 11.85
C PHE A 254 2.38 12.75 12.88
N ALA A 255 1.63 13.28 13.84
CA ALA A 255 1.18 12.52 15.00
C ALA A 255 0.35 11.27 14.65
N CYS A 256 -0.23 11.16 13.46
CA CYS A 256 -1.08 10.04 13.04
C CYS A 256 -0.37 8.92 12.24
N ILE A 257 0.92 9.04 11.93
CA ILE A 257 1.66 7.99 11.21
C ILE A 257 1.89 6.80 12.14
N ARG A 258 1.46 5.61 11.69
CA ARG A 258 1.64 4.34 12.42
C ARG A 258 2.65 3.43 11.75
N VAL A 259 2.66 3.41 10.43
CA VAL A 259 3.60 2.59 9.66
C VAL A 259 4.35 3.50 8.71
N LEU A 260 5.67 3.51 8.83
CA LEU A 260 6.55 4.28 7.95
C LEU A 260 7.56 3.34 7.32
N SER A 261 7.59 3.29 5.99
CA SER A 261 8.45 2.39 5.23
C SER A 261 9.25 3.19 4.22
N LEU A 262 10.53 3.38 4.50
CA LEU A 262 11.47 4.17 3.70
C LEU A 262 12.69 3.31 3.32
N PRO A 263 12.50 2.18 2.61
CA PRO A 263 13.59 1.27 2.27
C PRO A 263 14.62 1.90 1.31
N GLY A 264 14.29 3.01 0.64
CA GLY A 264 15.22 3.73 -0.23
C GLY A 264 16.25 4.59 0.52
N LEU A 265 15.98 4.96 1.78
CA LEU A 265 16.84 5.87 2.53
C LEU A 265 18.08 5.18 3.06
N CYS A 266 19.14 5.21 2.24
CA CYS A 266 20.32 4.45 2.53
C CYS A 266 21.22 5.13 3.58
N TRP A 267 21.16 6.44 3.77
CA TRP A 267 22.13 7.21 4.56
C TRP A 267 21.69 7.53 5.99
N LEU A 268 20.49 7.10 6.41
CA LEU A 268 20.02 7.35 7.77
C LEU A 268 21.00 6.78 8.79
N GLU A 269 21.50 7.65 9.66
CA GLU A 269 22.28 7.24 10.82
C GLU A 269 21.35 6.78 11.94
N PHE A 270 21.91 6.13 12.96
CA PHE A 270 21.10 5.68 14.10
C PHE A 270 20.42 6.85 14.82
N VAL A 271 21.10 8.00 14.90
CA VAL A 271 20.55 9.22 15.51
C VAL A 271 19.33 9.72 14.75
N ASP A 272 19.34 9.64 13.42
CA ASP A 272 18.18 10.02 12.60
C ASP A 272 16.98 9.09 12.87
N VAL A 273 17.23 7.79 13.05
CA VAL A 273 16.19 6.83 13.41
C VAL A 273 15.58 7.17 14.78
N ILE A 274 16.40 7.58 15.75
CA ILE A 274 15.93 8.01 17.08
C ILE A 274 15.08 9.27 17.00
N GLU A 275 15.54 10.30 16.30
CA GLU A 275 14.77 11.55 16.14
C GLU A 275 13.48 11.32 15.34
N LEU A 276 13.49 10.41 14.36
CA LEU A 276 12.28 10.00 13.63
C LEU A 276 11.27 9.28 14.53
N ILE A 277 11.71 8.32 15.35
CA ILE A 277 10.81 7.61 16.28
C ILE A 277 10.23 8.59 17.31
N LYS A 278 11.03 9.58 17.73
CA LYS A 278 10.63 10.62 18.68
C LYS A 278 9.62 11.61 18.09
N SER A 279 9.77 11.99 16.81
CA SER A 279 8.85 12.90 16.13
C SER A 279 7.52 12.23 15.75
N LEU A 280 7.45 10.89 15.76
CA LEU A 280 6.29 10.11 15.36
C LEU A 280 5.69 9.33 16.55
N PRO A 281 4.92 9.97 17.45
CA PRO A 281 4.48 9.35 18.70
C PRO A 281 3.56 8.13 18.54
N LEU A 282 2.88 7.97 17.39
CA LEU A 282 2.04 6.82 17.10
C LEU A 282 2.72 5.76 16.21
N LEU A 283 3.99 5.96 15.85
CA LEU A 283 4.74 5.03 15.02
C LEU A 283 4.85 3.67 15.71
N SER A 284 4.31 2.63 15.07
CA SER A 284 4.42 1.25 15.51
C SER A 284 5.45 0.47 14.72
N ASP A 285 5.57 0.75 13.42
CA ASP A 285 6.39 -0.02 12.49
C ASP A 285 7.23 0.92 11.62
N LEU A 286 8.54 0.72 11.62
CA LEU A 286 9.49 1.45 10.79
C LEU A 286 10.21 0.48 9.86
N THR A 287 10.32 0.80 8.57
CA THR A 287 11.23 0.12 7.64
C THR A 287 12.25 1.12 7.10
N THR A 288 13.55 0.86 7.20
CA THR A 288 14.62 1.74 6.67
C THR A 288 15.80 0.93 6.13
N SER A 289 16.80 1.59 5.54
CA SER A 289 18.02 0.93 5.03
C SER A 289 19.31 1.63 5.49
N PRO A 290 19.57 1.76 6.79
CA PRO A 290 20.71 2.53 7.28
C PRO A 290 22.04 2.00 6.71
N THR A 291 22.92 2.85 6.18
CA THR A 291 24.23 2.46 5.60
C THR A 291 25.34 2.50 6.63
N GLN A 292 25.28 3.45 7.56
CA GLN A 292 26.27 3.61 8.63
C GLN A 292 25.55 3.99 9.92
N LEU A 293 25.60 3.09 10.89
CA LEU A 293 25.15 3.39 12.24
C LEU A 293 26.34 3.99 12.98
N LYS A 294 26.64 5.27 12.72
CA LYS A 294 27.53 6.02 13.60
C LYS A 294 26.77 6.21 14.92
N LEU A 295 27.04 5.33 15.88
CA LEU A 295 26.27 5.25 17.11
C LEU A 295 26.47 6.46 18.02
N LEU A 296 27.63 7.13 17.95
CA LEU A 296 28.09 7.95 19.07
C LEU A 296 28.17 9.44 18.73
N PRO A 297 27.61 10.32 19.58
CA PRO A 297 28.12 11.68 19.73
C PRO A 297 29.64 11.64 19.98
N GLU A 298 30.38 12.64 19.51
CA GLU A 298 31.85 12.64 19.58
C GLU A 298 32.43 12.47 21.00
N ASP A 299 31.61 12.76 22.03
CA ASP A 299 31.99 12.76 23.44
C ASP A 299 31.55 11.51 24.24
N VAL A 300 30.84 10.55 23.64
CA VAL A 300 30.33 9.35 24.35
C VAL A 300 31.12 8.12 23.91
N THR A 301 31.71 7.40 24.87
CA THR A 301 32.39 6.14 24.54
C THR A 301 31.39 5.03 24.23
N VAL A 302 31.82 3.98 23.51
CA VAL A 302 30.96 2.82 23.20
C VAL A 302 30.37 2.19 24.48
N ASP A 303 31.15 2.20 25.57
CA ASP A 303 30.78 1.59 26.86
C ASP A 303 29.84 2.48 27.70
N GLU A 304 29.76 3.78 27.42
CA GLU A 304 28.85 4.71 28.14
C GLU A 304 27.50 4.87 27.41
N PHE A 305 27.38 4.33 26.20
CA PHE A 305 26.33 4.70 25.28
C PHE A 305 24.90 4.24 25.65
N PRO A 306 24.59 2.97 25.90
CA PRO A 306 23.37 2.55 26.61
C PRO A 306 22.99 3.32 27.87
N GLU A 307 23.91 3.63 28.78
CA GLU A 307 23.55 4.41 29.97
C GLU A 307 23.11 5.83 29.56
N PHE A 308 23.85 6.45 28.63
CA PHE A 308 23.43 7.71 28.00
C PHE A 308 22.06 7.58 27.33
N MET A 309 21.83 6.53 26.53
CA MET A 309 20.59 6.30 25.79
C MET A 309 19.39 6.11 26.71
N ILE A 310 19.53 5.33 27.78
CA ILE A 310 18.49 5.17 28.80
C ILE A 310 18.25 6.51 29.51
N THR A 311 19.31 7.22 29.89
CA THR A 311 19.18 8.48 30.63
C THR A 311 18.48 9.56 29.82
N VAL A 312 18.79 9.65 28.52
CA VAL A 312 18.29 10.71 27.64
C VAL A 312 16.97 10.34 26.97
N PHE A 313 16.79 9.07 26.60
CA PHE A 313 15.69 8.62 25.75
C PHE A 313 14.79 7.56 26.41
N ALA A 314 14.87 7.31 27.72
CA ALA A 314 13.94 6.39 28.38
C ALA A 314 12.48 6.74 28.07
N GLY A 315 11.72 5.76 27.56
CA GLY A 315 10.34 5.98 27.14
C GLY A 315 10.22 6.73 25.82
N LEU A 316 11.21 6.59 24.92
CA LEU A 316 11.32 7.28 23.64
C LEU A 316 9.99 7.23 22.85
N ASN A 317 9.41 6.03 22.74
CA ASN A 317 8.14 5.81 22.08
C ASN A 317 7.47 4.55 22.63
N ASP A 318 6.24 4.69 23.12
CA ASP A 318 5.47 3.58 23.71
C ASP A 318 4.63 2.83 22.67
N GLN A 319 4.47 3.32 21.45
CA GLN A 319 3.78 2.64 20.37
C GLN A 319 4.74 1.84 19.48
N PHE A 320 6.04 2.16 19.50
CA PHE A 320 7.03 1.57 18.62
C PHE A 320 7.28 0.10 18.93
N ARG A 321 7.01 -0.77 17.95
CA ARG A 321 7.02 -2.24 18.12
C ARG A 321 8.01 -2.94 17.21
N CYS A 322 8.19 -2.45 15.99
CA CYS A 322 8.91 -3.16 14.94
C CYS A 322 9.84 -2.23 14.17
N TRP A 323 11.08 -2.68 13.99
CA TRP A 323 12.01 -2.09 13.04
C TRP A 323 12.46 -3.13 12.01
N SER A 324 12.08 -2.93 10.75
CA SER A 324 12.58 -3.67 9.61
C SER A 324 13.73 -2.91 8.97
N PHE A 325 14.83 -3.59 8.67
CA PHE A 325 15.98 -2.95 8.02
C PHE A 325 16.41 -3.76 6.79
N MET A 326 16.53 -3.09 5.64
CA MET A 326 16.79 -3.72 4.34
C MET A 326 18.26 -3.61 3.91
N GLN A 327 19.18 -3.42 4.85
CA GLN A 327 20.62 -3.36 4.58
C GLN A 327 21.18 -4.76 4.30
N THR A 328 22.12 -4.88 3.36
CA THR A 328 22.96 -6.09 3.21
C THR A 328 24.19 -6.01 4.10
N GLY A 329 24.49 -7.07 4.82
CA GLY A 329 25.61 -7.20 5.75
C GLY A 329 25.20 -6.78 7.16
N VAL A 330 24.69 -7.74 7.94
CA VAL A 330 24.37 -7.50 9.35
C VAL A 330 25.65 -7.36 10.16
N GLY A 331 25.99 -6.11 10.52
CA GLY A 331 27.11 -5.81 11.41
C GLY A 331 26.72 -5.74 12.88
N ASN A 332 27.73 -5.76 13.76
CA ASN A 332 27.56 -5.55 15.20
C ASN A 332 26.83 -4.24 15.53
N GLU A 333 27.03 -3.18 14.72
CA GLU A 333 26.39 -1.90 14.97
C GLU A 333 24.86 -1.96 14.77
N VAL A 334 24.37 -2.73 13.80
CA VAL A 334 22.91 -2.93 13.60
C VAL A 334 22.30 -3.63 14.80
N VAL A 335 22.96 -4.69 15.28
CA VAL A 335 22.54 -5.42 16.48
C VAL A 335 22.51 -4.48 17.69
N ARG A 336 23.57 -3.69 17.91
CA ARG A 336 23.64 -2.73 19.02
C ARG A 336 22.51 -1.70 18.94
N SER A 337 22.24 -1.13 17.77
CA SER A 337 21.13 -0.20 17.56
C SER A 337 19.78 -0.81 17.92
N VAL A 338 19.54 -2.06 17.51
CA VAL A 338 18.31 -2.80 17.85
C VAL A 338 18.19 -3.02 19.36
N LEU A 339 19.27 -3.44 20.02
CA LEU A 339 19.28 -3.64 21.47
C LEU A 339 19.04 -2.32 22.21
N LEU A 340 19.66 -1.23 21.75
CA LEU A 340 19.46 0.11 22.28
C LEU A 340 18.01 0.57 22.18
N LEU A 341 17.40 0.44 21.00
CA LEU A 341 15.98 0.72 20.82
C LEU A 341 15.11 -0.10 21.78
N ALA A 342 15.46 -1.36 22.02
CA ALA A 342 14.71 -2.21 22.95
C ALA A 342 14.81 -1.77 24.41
N LEU A 343 15.86 -1.02 24.79
CA LEU A 343 16.02 -0.43 26.11
C LEU A 343 15.21 0.85 26.26
N VAL A 344 15.13 1.67 25.21
CA VAL A 344 14.50 3.00 25.27
C VAL A 344 13.03 3.01 24.84
N CYS A 345 12.58 2.02 24.05
CA CYS A 345 11.20 1.85 23.60
C CYS A 345 10.52 0.69 24.35
N PRO A 346 9.60 0.95 25.30
CA PRO A 346 9.02 -0.09 26.16
C PRO A 346 8.29 -1.20 25.42
N ASN A 347 7.68 -0.94 24.27
CA ASN A 347 6.90 -1.92 23.50
C ASN A 347 7.65 -2.48 22.28
N PHE A 348 8.93 -2.14 22.11
CA PHE A 348 9.73 -2.67 21.03
C PHE A 348 9.89 -4.19 21.18
N SER A 349 9.38 -4.92 20.19
CA SER A 349 9.12 -6.36 20.29
C SER A 349 10.02 -7.18 19.38
N TYR A 350 10.34 -6.70 18.18
CA TYR A 350 11.18 -7.43 17.24
C TYR A 350 11.81 -6.53 16.20
N ALA A 351 12.92 -7.02 15.64
CA ALA A 351 13.60 -6.40 14.51
C ALA A 351 13.67 -7.39 13.34
N VAL A 352 13.44 -6.92 12.12
CA VAL A 352 13.30 -7.76 10.94
C VAL A 352 14.46 -7.48 9.97
N PRO A 353 15.53 -8.30 9.98
CA PRO A 353 16.55 -8.27 8.94
C PRO A 353 16.03 -8.89 7.65
N LEU A 354 16.81 -8.75 6.58
CA LEU A 354 16.59 -9.51 5.35
C LEU A 354 16.52 -11.03 5.63
N PRO A 355 15.65 -11.79 4.93
CA PRO A 355 15.49 -13.22 5.17
C PRO A 355 16.80 -14.03 5.12
N ALA A 356 17.71 -13.65 4.23
CA ALA A 356 19.01 -14.32 4.05
C ALA A 356 19.96 -14.13 5.26
N GLU A 357 19.75 -13.09 6.05
CA GLU A 357 20.69 -12.66 7.10
C GLU A 357 20.20 -12.98 8.51
N ARG A 358 18.93 -13.41 8.62
CA ARG A 358 18.25 -13.77 9.87
C ARG A 358 19.12 -14.61 10.81
N LYS A 359 19.76 -15.66 10.29
CA LYS A 359 20.57 -16.59 11.11
C LYS A 359 21.81 -15.91 11.69
N GLU A 360 22.48 -15.08 10.89
CA GLU A 360 23.66 -14.34 11.31
C GLU A 360 23.30 -13.24 12.30
N PHE A 361 22.22 -12.49 12.04
CA PHE A 361 21.69 -11.50 12.96
C PHE A 361 21.37 -12.05 14.34
N MET A 362 20.66 -13.20 14.40
CA MET A 362 20.34 -13.83 15.68
C MET A 362 21.58 -14.28 16.45
N LYS A 363 22.56 -14.85 15.74
CA LYS A 363 23.84 -15.24 16.34
C LYS A 363 24.57 -14.03 16.93
N LEU A 364 24.69 -12.95 16.16
CA LEU A 364 25.35 -11.72 16.60
C LEU A 364 24.60 -11.05 17.77
N MET A 365 23.28 -11.15 17.79
CA MET A 365 22.46 -10.65 18.90
C MET A 365 22.74 -11.42 20.19
N GLU A 366 22.78 -12.75 20.15
CA GLU A 366 23.15 -13.58 21.29
C GLU A 366 24.57 -13.28 21.78
N GLU A 367 25.53 -13.17 20.86
CA GLU A 367 26.92 -12.83 21.18
C GLU A 367 27.02 -11.43 21.80
N THR A 368 26.31 -10.45 21.26
CA THR A 368 26.32 -9.06 21.76
C THR A 368 25.66 -8.95 23.13
N ILE A 369 24.53 -9.64 23.36
CA ILE A 369 23.88 -9.68 24.69
C ILE A 369 24.78 -10.36 25.73
N ALA A 370 25.56 -11.36 25.32
CA ALA A 370 26.49 -12.07 26.19
C ALA A 370 27.75 -11.27 26.54
N THR A 371 28.03 -10.15 25.85
CA THR A 371 29.10 -9.24 26.26
C THR A 371 28.72 -8.50 27.56
N ASP A 372 29.72 -8.19 28.40
CA ASP A 372 29.54 -7.62 29.75
C ASP A 372 28.60 -6.42 29.80
N TYR A 373 28.46 -5.71 28.69
CA TYR A 373 27.73 -4.46 28.60
C TYR A 373 26.21 -4.57 28.54
N PHE A 374 25.68 -5.46 27.69
CA PHE A 374 24.22 -5.70 27.62
C PHE A 374 23.77 -6.77 28.62
N GLN A 375 24.72 -7.41 29.31
CA GLN A 375 24.46 -8.51 30.23
C GLN A 375 23.49 -8.11 31.34
N GLU A 376 23.62 -6.90 31.90
CA GLU A 376 22.74 -6.39 32.95
C GLU A 376 21.28 -6.20 32.48
N TYR A 377 21.08 -5.96 31.19
CA TYR A 377 19.76 -5.79 30.57
C TYR A 377 19.17 -7.09 29.99
N THR A 378 19.88 -8.21 30.12
CA THR A 378 19.46 -9.51 29.57
C THR A 378 17.99 -9.86 29.88
N PRO A 379 17.46 -9.68 31.11
CA PRO A 379 16.05 -9.99 31.38
C PRO A 379 15.07 -9.22 30.50
N SER A 380 15.36 -7.94 30.23
CA SER A 380 14.53 -7.06 29.40
C SER A 380 14.69 -7.35 27.90
N LEU A 381 15.89 -7.77 27.48
CA LEU A 381 16.22 -8.02 26.07
C LEU A 381 15.79 -9.43 25.60
N ARG A 382 15.62 -10.40 26.51
CA ARG A 382 15.22 -11.77 26.17
C ARG A 382 13.92 -11.86 25.35
N ARG A 383 12.97 -10.93 25.55
CA ARG A 383 11.72 -10.88 24.77
C ARG A 383 11.96 -10.80 23.26
N LEU A 384 13.01 -10.09 22.82
CA LEU A 384 13.37 -9.97 21.40
C LEU A 384 13.77 -11.33 20.80
N LEU A 385 14.47 -12.16 21.59
CA LEU A 385 15.00 -13.44 21.14
C LEU A 385 13.94 -14.53 21.05
N PHE A 386 12.95 -14.52 21.96
CA PHE A 386 12.00 -15.64 22.12
C PHE A 386 10.60 -15.35 21.59
N ASP A 387 10.08 -14.14 21.78
CA ASP A 387 8.69 -13.81 21.48
C ASP A 387 8.53 -13.22 20.07
N GLY A 388 9.56 -12.52 19.58
CA GLY A 388 9.50 -11.76 18.33
C GLY A 388 9.38 -12.60 17.05
N TRP A 389 9.94 -13.83 17.04
CA TRP A 389 10.12 -14.58 15.78
C TRP A 389 9.14 -15.73 15.55
N ASN A 390 8.56 -16.28 16.62
CA ASN A 390 7.70 -17.47 16.50
C ASN A 390 6.29 -17.16 15.96
N GLY A 391 5.93 -15.87 15.78
CA GLY A 391 4.58 -15.45 15.42
C GLY A 391 4.29 -15.13 13.94
N LYS A 392 5.29 -15.18 13.03
CA LYS A 392 5.13 -14.79 11.60
C LYS A 392 5.85 -15.74 10.63
N GLN A 393 5.79 -17.05 10.85
CA GLN A 393 6.34 -18.05 9.91
C GLN A 393 5.39 -18.46 8.78
N ASP A 394 4.23 -17.79 8.62
CA ASP A 394 3.25 -18.07 7.56
C ASP A 394 3.33 -17.08 6.39
#